data_AF-A7F2H8-F1
#
_entry.id   AF-A7F2H8-F1
#
_cell.length_a   1.000
_cell.length_b   1.000
_cell.length_c   1.000
_cell.angle_alpha   90.00
_cell.angle_beta   90.00
_cell.angle_gamma   90.00
#
_symmetry.space_group_name_H-M   'P 1'
#
loop_
_entity.id
_entity.type
_entity.pdbx_description
1 polymer ?
#
loop_
_entity_poly.entity_id
_entity_poly.type
_entity_poly.pdbx_seq_one_letter_code
_entity_poly.pdbx_strand_id
1 'polypeptide(L)'
;MNNLLAYRETRKLANSQKVEMPFQGRPLTTPTKVLYTGLRKLWERQDIIPNAFPDLETIETFLMWHASNAKGRLNEKLSIKTLLYKVGRFGCMYDAVYHYKIPDTVLDLARYYVSTDLAKELGLEDAEYDKECTDWIDIEIMILYLTVQDEHEYRCNRYRMQLGCIFMLIADDGERIGAITRSDSYREGNIALCYGDLNLFLLPAQGSSSSPRFRLEIKFDNRKNERGKKNKYIEQSYLLRDVPGTCVVSWILALVFMDDALEHYSTPSQIFERETSNTMEIPITFKQSKMHTPLFRRMEGPNNRKLSSTLAISSISVTADAQRVVAAAGSRQHFTFYCIRCGMSNALHDKYYDQDKDIQDLLASRKRLKRELRDLPSQKESTRAKLAIIRRSIERRKTYIRKHGLRKVRENHFENLLKPSQSSENSESEVPIPPVVRPELSNILYPKVFDSKTTLLAIEGLIAYCTTTSTLHHNSQKMEWITCGKGA
;
A
#
# COMPACT_ATOMS: atom_id res chain seq x y z
N MET A 1 -18.08 11.70 43.72
CA MET A 1 -19.27 11.53 42.85
C MET A 1 -20.28 12.68 42.99
N ASN A 2 -20.70 13.08 44.21
CA ASN A 2 -21.69 14.17 44.41
C ASN A 2 -21.21 15.58 44.02
N ASN A 3 -19.93 15.91 44.21
CA ASN A 3 -19.36 17.21 43.80
C ASN A 3 -19.28 17.36 42.27
N LEU A 4 -19.17 16.23 41.56
CA LEU A 4 -19.11 16.16 40.10
C LEU A 4 -20.48 16.50 39.47
N LEU A 5 -21.58 16.07 40.10
CA LEU A 5 -22.94 16.30 39.61
C LEU A 5 -23.39 17.76 39.76
N ALA A 6 -23.13 18.38 40.91
CA ALA A 6 -23.46 19.80 41.13
C ALA A 6 -22.64 20.71 40.19
N TYR A 7 -21.37 20.42 40.00
CA TYR A 7 -20.47 21.11 39.08
C TYR A 7 -20.90 20.97 37.59
N ARG A 8 -21.39 19.78 37.19
CA ARG A 8 -21.93 19.50 35.84
C ARG A 8 -23.18 20.32 35.51
N GLU A 9 -24.07 20.51 36.48
CA GLU A 9 -25.30 21.29 36.31
C GLU A 9 -25.00 22.80 36.10
N THR A 10 -24.03 23.35 36.84
CA THR A 10 -23.65 24.77 36.70
C THR A 10 -23.03 25.09 35.33
N ARG A 11 -22.33 24.12 34.72
CA ARG A 11 -21.65 24.29 33.43
C ARG A 11 -22.56 24.11 32.21
N LYS A 12 -23.62 23.29 32.31
CA LYS A 12 -24.68 23.21 31.28
C LYS A 12 -25.27 24.58 30.97
N LEU A 13 -25.48 25.42 32.00
CA LEU A 13 -25.96 26.80 31.85
C LEU A 13 -24.93 27.74 31.19
N ALA A 14 -23.63 27.46 31.31
CA ALA A 14 -22.57 28.29 30.73
C ALA A 14 -22.30 27.96 29.25
N ASN A 15 -22.58 26.74 28.82
CA ASN A 15 -22.32 26.26 27.46
C ASN A 15 -23.44 26.61 26.47
N SER A 16 -24.65 26.94 26.95
CA SER A 16 -25.76 27.44 26.13
C SER A 16 -25.56 28.87 25.59
N GLN A 17 -24.46 29.54 25.93
CA GLN A 17 -24.19 30.94 25.53
C GLN A 17 -23.01 31.12 24.55
N LYS A 18 -22.41 30.05 24.00
CA LYS A 18 -21.21 30.17 23.15
C LYS A 18 -21.52 30.17 21.65
N VAL A 19 -20.95 31.19 20.99
CA VAL A 19 -21.10 31.59 19.59
C VAL A 19 -20.78 30.45 18.61
N GLU A 20 -21.73 30.20 17.71
CA GLU A 20 -21.54 29.36 16.52
C GLU A 20 -20.52 30.01 15.59
N MET A 21 -19.40 29.33 15.32
CA MET A 21 -18.49 29.75 14.26
C MET A 21 -18.95 29.17 12.92
N PRO A 22 -18.85 29.92 11.81
CA PRO A 22 -19.37 29.50 10.52
C PRO A 22 -18.69 28.21 10.01
N PHE A 23 -19.53 27.25 9.63
CA PHE A 23 -19.17 25.93 9.12
C PHE A 23 -18.59 26.01 7.69
N GLN A 24 -17.42 25.38 7.48
CA GLN A 24 -16.85 25.17 6.13
C GLN A 24 -16.80 23.67 5.82
N GLY A 25 -17.96 23.07 5.55
CA GLY A 25 -18.08 21.63 5.30
C GLY A 25 -17.42 21.20 4.00
N ARG A 26 -16.30 20.46 4.07
CA ARG A 26 -15.84 19.63 2.96
C ARG A 26 -16.59 18.29 2.98
N PRO A 27 -16.99 17.74 1.83
CA PRO A 27 -17.62 16.41 1.79
C PRO A 27 -16.70 15.35 2.38
N LEU A 28 -17.21 14.59 3.35
CA LEU A 28 -16.47 13.50 4.00
C LEU A 28 -16.38 12.28 3.09
N THR A 29 -15.19 11.67 3.03
CA THR A 29 -15.01 10.39 2.33
C THR A 29 -15.68 9.24 3.11
N THR A 30 -16.09 8.15 2.43
CA THR A 30 -16.67 6.96 3.06
C THR A 30 -15.84 6.42 4.25
N PRO A 31 -14.50 6.24 4.14
CA PRO A 31 -13.70 5.83 5.30
C PRO A 31 -13.76 6.83 6.46
N THR A 32 -13.76 8.14 6.17
CA THR A 32 -13.86 9.18 7.20
C THR A 32 -15.21 9.11 7.92
N LYS A 33 -16.31 8.92 7.18
CA LYS A 33 -17.65 8.75 7.76
C LYS A 33 -17.69 7.55 8.71
N VAL A 34 -17.18 6.39 8.30
CA VAL A 34 -17.12 5.20 9.18
C VAL A 34 -16.33 5.47 10.46
N LEU A 35 -15.17 6.10 10.35
CA LEU A 35 -14.34 6.46 11.50
C LEU A 35 -15.03 7.46 12.43
N TYR A 36 -15.69 8.47 11.88
CA TYR A 36 -16.40 9.48 12.65
C TYR A 36 -17.62 8.89 13.33
N THR A 37 -18.41 8.05 12.64
CA THR A 37 -19.53 7.33 13.25
C THR A 37 -19.08 6.47 14.42
N GLY A 38 -17.97 5.74 14.28
CA GLY A 38 -17.43 4.94 15.38
C GLY A 38 -17.00 5.78 16.59
N LEU A 39 -16.32 6.92 16.34
CA LEU A 39 -15.88 7.81 17.41
C LEU A 39 -17.04 8.56 18.07
N ARG A 40 -18.03 9.00 17.28
CA ARG A 40 -19.28 9.60 17.73
C ARG A 40 -20.04 8.64 18.65
N LYS A 41 -20.20 7.37 18.25
CA LYS A 41 -20.82 6.35 19.10
C LYS A 41 -20.08 6.18 20.43
N LEU A 42 -18.75 6.25 20.45
CA LEU A 42 -17.98 6.18 21.70
C LEU A 42 -18.18 7.40 22.60
N TRP A 43 -18.29 8.58 22.00
CA TRP A 43 -18.60 9.83 22.69
C TRP A 43 -20.02 9.83 23.27
N GLU A 44 -21.01 9.44 22.48
CA GLU A 44 -22.43 9.40 22.87
C GLU A 44 -22.77 8.25 23.83
N ARG A 45 -21.99 7.17 23.83
CA ARG A 45 -22.14 6.05 24.79
C ARG A 45 -21.82 6.43 26.23
N GLN A 46 -21.21 7.59 26.45
CA GLN A 46 -20.90 8.02 27.80
C GLN A 46 -22.18 8.48 28.49
N ASP A 47 -22.56 7.80 29.57
CA ASP A 47 -23.47 8.35 30.61
C ASP A 47 -22.84 9.54 31.37
N ILE A 48 -21.72 10.06 30.87
CA ILE A 48 -20.90 11.05 31.58
C ILE A 48 -21.54 12.43 31.55
N ILE A 49 -22.21 12.86 30.46
CA ILE A 49 -23.17 14.00 30.41
C ILE A 49 -24.06 13.87 29.13
N PRO A 50 -25.39 13.78 29.23
CA PRO A 50 -26.28 14.02 28.09
C PRO A 50 -26.10 15.47 27.59
N ASN A 51 -25.83 15.66 26.29
CA ASN A 51 -25.50 16.95 25.67
C ASN A 51 -24.16 17.57 26.16
N ALA A 52 -23.14 16.74 26.41
CA ALA A 52 -21.82 17.19 26.81
C ALA A 52 -21.21 18.18 25.80
N PHE A 53 -20.79 19.35 26.28
CA PHE A 53 -20.04 20.31 25.48
C PHE A 53 -18.55 19.95 25.48
N PRO A 54 -17.82 20.08 24.37
CA PRO A 54 -16.44 19.62 24.26
C PRO A 54 -15.46 20.68 24.80
N ASP A 55 -15.61 21.04 26.08
CA ASP A 55 -14.59 21.79 26.79
C ASP A 55 -13.42 20.88 27.20
N LEU A 56 -12.35 21.49 27.72
CA LEU A 56 -11.12 20.78 28.05
C LEU A 56 -11.37 19.63 29.02
N GLU A 57 -12.04 19.91 30.13
CA GLU A 57 -12.30 18.94 31.19
C GLU A 57 -13.16 17.76 30.70
N THR A 58 -14.19 18.03 29.90
CA THR A 58 -15.03 16.98 29.32
C THR A 58 -14.23 16.11 28.35
N ILE A 59 -13.36 16.71 27.54
CA ILE A 59 -12.47 15.98 26.64
C ILE A 59 -11.46 15.14 27.43
N GLU A 60 -10.85 15.69 28.48
CA GLU A 60 -9.91 14.97 29.36
C GLU A 60 -10.59 13.79 30.04
N THR A 61 -11.81 13.98 30.54
CA THR A 61 -12.64 12.93 31.14
C THR A 61 -12.95 11.82 30.13
N PHE A 62 -13.33 12.18 28.90
CA PHE A 62 -13.57 11.22 27.82
C PHE A 62 -12.29 10.45 27.45
N LEU A 63 -11.14 11.13 27.38
CA LEU A 63 -9.86 10.51 27.06
C LEU A 63 -9.41 9.55 28.17
N MET A 64 -9.58 9.95 29.44
CA MET A 64 -9.32 9.10 30.60
C MET A 64 -10.18 7.84 30.59
N TRP A 65 -11.49 8.00 30.45
CA TRP A 65 -12.41 6.87 30.31
C TRP A 65 -12.00 5.96 29.14
N HIS A 66 -11.72 6.55 27.98
CA HIS A 66 -11.40 5.75 26.80
C HIS A 66 -10.08 5.00 26.95
N ALA A 67 -9.03 5.65 27.48
CA ALA A 67 -7.74 5.04 27.73
C ALA A 67 -7.81 3.91 28.76
N SER A 68 -8.70 4.05 29.76
CA SER A 68 -8.90 3.03 30.81
C SER A 68 -9.67 1.80 30.32
N ASN A 69 -10.59 1.97 29.35
CA ASN A 69 -11.50 0.90 28.92
C ASN A 69 -11.10 0.26 27.59
N ALA A 70 -10.30 0.93 26.76
CA ALA A 70 -9.93 0.43 25.45
C ALA A 70 -8.64 -0.40 25.51
N LYS A 71 -8.66 -1.55 24.84
CA LYS A 71 -7.47 -2.37 24.66
C LYS A 71 -6.57 -1.80 23.56
N GLY A 72 -5.28 -1.76 23.84
CA GLY A 72 -4.26 -1.50 22.84
C GLY A 72 -4.18 -2.62 21.80
N ARG A 73 -3.61 -2.31 20.64
CA ARG A 73 -3.33 -3.32 19.60
C ARG A 73 -2.02 -4.07 19.87
N LEU A 74 -1.03 -3.38 20.45
CA LEU A 74 0.30 -3.93 20.71
C LEU A 74 0.48 -4.33 22.17
N ASN A 75 -0.03 -3.50 23.09
CA ASN A 75 -0.04 -3.76 24.52
C ASN A 75 -1.48 -3.83 25.03
N GLU A 76 -1.65 -4.23 26.29
CA GLU A 76 -2.94 -4.23 26.97
C GLU A 76 -3.60 -2.84 26.92
N LYS A 77 -2.81 -1.77 27.10
CA LYS A 77 -3.27 -0.37 27.09
C LYS A 77 -3.03 0.32 25.74
N LEU A 78 -3.82 1.36 25.46
CA LEU A 78 -3.63 2.22 24.29
C LEU A 78 -2.28 2.95 24.36
N SER A 79 -1.63 3.13 23.21
CA SER A 79 -0.42 3.95 23.14
C SER A 79 -0.72 5.45 23.15
N ILE A 80 0.24 6.24 23.61
CA ILE A 80 0.16 7.71 23.64
C ILE A 80 -0.11 8.24 22.22
N LYS A 81 0.62 7.76 21.21
CA LYS A 81 0.40 8.11 19.78
C LYS A 81 -1.04 7.85 19.32
N THR A 82 -1.64 6.75 19.76
CA THR A 82 -3.02 6.40 19.37
C THR A 82 -4.02 7.39 19.95
N LEU A 83 -3.86 7.76 21.22
CA LEU A 83 -4.71 8.76 21.88
C LEU A 83 -4.53 10.15 21.27
N LEU A 84 -3.29 10.59 21.01
CA LEU A 84 -3.03 11.87 20.36
C LEU A 84 -3.67 11.98 18.97
N TYR A 85 -3.57 10.91 18.18
CA TYR A 85 -4.25 10.83 16.90
C TYR A 85 -5.77 10.95 17.09
N LYS A 86 -6.31 10.31 18.14
CA LYS A 86 -7.74 10.32 18.46
C LYS A 86 -8.22 11.71 18.89
N VAL A 87 -7.43 12.49 19.63
CA VAL A 87 -7.77 13.90 19.94
C VAL A 87 -7.94 14.73 18.67
N GLY A 88 -6.99 14.62 17.73
CA GLY A 88 -7.11 15.31 16.44
C GLY A 88 -8.34 14.86 15.65
N ARG A 89 -8.59 13.54 15.58
CA ARG A 89 -9.77 12.99 14.91
C ARG A 89 -11.07 13.41 15.59
N PHE A 90 -11.08 13.51 16.92
CA PHE A 90 -12.23 13.97 17.70
C PHE A 90 -12.60 15.40 17.33
N GLY A 91 -11.62 16.32 17.30
CA GLY A 91 -11.84 17.69 16.84
C GLY A 91 -12.46 17.77 15.45
N CYS A 92 -11.89 17.06 14.48
CA CYS A 92 -12.43 17.05 13.11
C CYS A 92 -13.79 16.35 12.99
N MET A 93 -14.06 15.35 13.82
CA MET A 93 -15.37 14.68 13.88
C MET A 93 -16.42 15.63 14.47
N TYR A 94 -16.09 16.31 15.56
CA TYR A 94 -17.01 17.19 16.26
C TYR A 94 -17.45 18.35 15.36
N ASP A 95 -16.49 18.99 14.67
CA ASP A 95 -16.74 20.01 13.66
C ASP A 95 -17.65 19.52 12.53
N ALA A 96 -17.38 18.32 12.01
CA ALA A 96 -18.15 17.78 10.89
C ALA A 96 -19.56 17.29 11.24
N VAL A 97 -19.79 16.87 12.49
CA VAL A 97 -21.07 16.28 12.94
C VAL A 97 -21.96 17.28 13.65
N TYR A 98 -21.36 18.12 14.51
CA TYR A 98 -22.08 19.08 15.35
C TYR A 98 -21.93 20.52 14.86
N HIS A 99 -21.26 20.73 13.71
CA HIS A 99 -21.03 22.05 13.12
C HIS A 99 -20.35 23.05 14.07
N TYR A 100 -19.50 22.53 14.97
CA TYR A 100 -18.81 23.30 15.98
C TYR A 100 -17.30 23.01 15.97
N LYS A 101 -16.51 24.03 15.64
CA LYS A 101 -15.05 23.93 15.72
C LYS A 101 -14.59 24.12 17.16
N ILE A 102 -14.14 23.04 17.80
CA ILE A 102 -13.46 23.08 19.09
C ILE A 102 -12.22 23.99 18.97
N PRO A 103 -12.01 24.96 19.87
CA PRO A 103 -10.82 25.81 19.84
C PRO A 103 -9.53 24.99 19.82
N ASP A 104 -8.59 25.37 18.94
CA ASP A 104 -7.33 24.65 18.79
C ASP A 104 -6.53 24.63 20.11
N THR A 105 -6.66 25.68 20.93
CA THR A 105 -6.09 25.75 22.29
C THR A 105 -6.59 24.64 23.21
N VAL A 106 -7.88 24.31 23.16
CA VAL A 106 -8.48 23.22 23.94
C VAL A 106 -7.94 21.87 23.46
N LEU A 107 -7.85 21.67 22.15
CA LEU A 107 -7.30 20.42 21.58
C LEU A 107 -5.81 20.25 21.90
N ASP A 108 -5.04 21.34 21.93
CA ASP A 108 -3.63 21.32 22.29
C ASP A 108 -3.41 21.04 23.77
N LEU A 109 -4.24 21.60 24.65
CA LEU A 109 -4.24 21.26 26.08
C LEU A 109 -4.63 19.79 26.32
N ALA A 110 -5.64 19.27 25.61
CA ALA A 110 -5.99 17.86 25.69
C ALA A 110 -4.85 16.94 25.20
N ARG A 111 -4.11 17.33 24.15
CA ARG A 111 -2.90 16.60 23.71
C ARG A 111 -1.79 16.65 24.75
N TYR A 112 -1.64 17.78 25.43
CA TYR A 112 -0.67 17.94 26.51
C TYR A 112 -1.00 17.00 27.67
N TYR A 113 -2.25 17.01 28.15
CA TYR A 113 -2.76 16.09 29.15
C TYR A 113 -2.50 14.61 28.79
N VAL A 114 -2.82 14.21 27.55
CA VAL A 114 -2.53 12.84 27.05
C VAL A 114 -1.06 12.48 27.15
N SER A 115 -0.16 13.43 26.82
CA SER A 115 1.28 13.18 26.76
C SER A 115 1.97 13.28 28.13
N THR A 116 1.25 13.72 29.17
CA THR A 116 1.82 14.02 30.49
C THR A 116 1.01 13.33 31.58
N ASP A 117 -0.02 13.97 32.10
CA ASP A 117 -0.79 13.52 33.25
C ASP A 117 -1.42 12.14 33.00
N LEU A 118 -2.14 11.98 31.88
CA LEU A 118 -2.81 10.73 31.56
C LEU A 118 -1.82 9.59 31.27
N ALA A 119 -0.73 9.88 30.58
CA ALA A 119 0.32 8.89 30.30
C ALA A 119 0.96 8.41 31.61
N LYS A 120 1.24 9.32 32.55
CA LYS A 120 1.79 8.98 33.85
C LYS A 120 0.79 8.20 34.73
N GLU A 121 -0.45 8.66 34.79
CA GLU A 121 -1.49 8.08 35.66
C GLU A 121 -1.84 6.66 35.24
N LEU A 122 -2.00 6.41 33.93
CA LEU A 122 -2.35 5.08 33.42
C LEU A 122 -1.14 4.24 33.02
N GLY A 123 0.10 4.75 33.17
CA GLY A 123 1.32 4.07 32.71
C GLY A 123 1.26 3.74 31.21
N LEU A 124 0.88 4.73 30.39
CA LEU A 124 0.80 4.56 28.94
C LEU A 124 2.17 4.71 28.31
N GLU A 125 2.48 3.82 27.38
CA GLU A 125 3.75 3.83 26.66
C GLU A 125 3.53 3.67 25.16
N ASP A 126 4.44 4.24 24.38
CA ASP A 126 4.51 3.96 22.95
C ASP A 126 5.33 2.70 22.72
N ALA A 127 4.66 1.56 22.65
CA ALA A 127 5.28 0.36 22.11
C ALA A 127 5.58 0.54 20.62
N GLU A 128 6.80 0.19 20.23
CA GLU A 128 7.21 0.03 18.85
C GLU A 128 7.50 -1.44 18.61
N TYR A 129 7.16 -1.94 17.42
CA TYR A 129 7.55 -3.27 16.96
C TYR A 129 8.36 -3.10 15.69
N ASP A 130 9.29 -4.01 15.47
CA ASP A 130 10.05 -4.05 14.24
C ASP A 130 9.12 -4.35 13.08
N LYS A 131 9.11 -3.44 12.11
CA LYS A 131 8.33 -3.65 10.90
C LYS A 131 9.04 -4.66 10.04
N GLU A 132 8.32 -5.75 9.77
CA GLU A 132 8.72 -6.71 8.76
C GLU A 132 8.89 -5.99 7.42
N CYS A 133 10.04 -6.23 6.80
CA CYS A 133 10.42 -5.66 5.52
C CYS A 133 10.71 -6.81 4.58
N THR A 134 10.29 -6.66 3.33
CA THR A 134 10.53 -7.64 2.27
C THR A 134 11.49 -6.99 1.28
N ASP A 135 12.64 -7.62 1.06
CA ASP A 135 13.60 -7.16 0.07
C ASP A 135 13.33 -7.78 -1.32
N TRP A 136 14.20 -7.53 -2.31
CA TRP A 136 13.98 -8.04 -3.65
C TRP A 136 14.17 -9.56 -3.76
N ILE A 137 15.09 -10.14 -2.99
CA ILE A 137 15.36 -11.59 -2.97
C ILE A 137 14.12 -12.31 -2.46
N ASP A 138 13.51 -11.80 -1.39
CA ASP A 138 12.25 -12.31 -0.88
C ASP A 138 11.15 -12.29 -1.95
N ILE A 139 11.04 -11.22 -2.74
CA ILE A 139 10.05 -11.12 -3.82
C ILE A 139 10.31 -12.16 -4.91
N GLU A 140 11.56 -12.35 -5.31
CA GLU A 140 11.93 -13.36 -6.32
C GLU A 140 11.55 -14.76 -5.83
N ILE A 141 11.84 -15.09 -4.58
CA ILE A 141 11.43 -16.36 -3.95
C ILE A 141 9.90 -16.52 -3.96
N MET A 142 9.16 -15.47 -3.59
CA MET A 142 7.70 -15.51 -3.55
C MET A 142 7.08 -15.70 -4.94
N ILE A 143 7.61 -15.02 -5.96
CA ILE A 143 7.12 -15.12 -7.34
C ILE A 143 7.51 -16.46 -7.95
N LEU A 144 8.74 -16.92 -7.73
CA LEU A 144 9.19 -18.25 -8.12
C LEU A 144 8.27 -19.31 -7.50
N TYR A 145 8.08 -19.27 -6.17
CA TYR A 145 7.20 -20.21 -5.49
C TYR A 145 5.79 -20.19 -6.10
N LEU A 146 5.15 -19.02 -6.18
CA LEU A 146 3.79 -18.85 -6.73
C LEU A 146 3.64 -19.42 -8.15
N THR A 147 4.65 -19.23 -8.99
CA THR A 147 4.60 -19.61 -10.41
C THR A 147 4.97 -21.06 -10.63
N VAL A 148 6.05 -21.54 -10.02
CA VAL A 148 6.66 -22.84 -10.39
C VAL A 148 6.52 -23.93 -9.33
N GLN A 149 6.40 -23.61 -8.04
CA GLN A 149 6.38 -24.62 -6.96
C GLN A 149 5.02 -24.76 -6.28
N ASP A 150 4.17 -23.74 -6.34
CA ASP A 150 2.95 -23.72 -5.53
C ASP A 150 1.91 -24.73 -6.02
N GLU A 151 1.74 -25.81 -5.29
CA GLU A 151 0.79 -26.89 -5.57
C GLU A 151 -0.67 -26.48 -5.33
N HIS A 152 -0.91 -25.34 -4.66
CA HIS A 152 -2.25 -24.90 -4.31
C HIS A 152 -3.16 -24.78 -5.54
N GLU A 153 -4.27 -25.51 -5.54
CA GLU A 153 -5.25 -25.45 -6.63
C GLU A 153 -6.04 -24.14 -6.58
N TYR A 154 -5.68 -23.22 -7.47
CA TYR A 154 -6.47 -22.01 -7.67
C TYR A 154 -7.70 -22.34 -8.51
N ARG A 155 -8.80 -21.65 -8.22
CA ARG A 155 -10.04 -21.76 -9.01
C ARG A 155 -9.84 -21.48 -10.51
N CYS A 156 -8.85 -20.66 -10.83
CA CYS A 156 -8.44 -20.35 -12.19
C CYS A 156 -6.97 -19.91 -12.18
N ASN A 157 -6.16 -20.41 -13.11
CA ASN A 157 -4.75 -20.00 -13.26
C ASN A 157 -4.60 -18.52 -13.60
N ARG A 158 -5.59 -17.92 -14.26
CA ARG A 158 -5.68 -16.47 -14.46
C ARG A 158 -5.59 -15.70 -13.14
N TYR A 159 -6.27 -16.17 -12.09
CA TYR A 159 -6.24 -15.51 -10.78
C TYR A 159 -4.85 -15.54 -10.16
N ARG A 160 -4.19 -16.71 -10.21
CA ARG A 160 -2.81 -16.89 -9.75
C ARG A 160 -1.87 -15.93 -10.48
N MET A 161 -2.05 -15.79 -11.79
CA MET A 161 -1.25 -14.86 -12.59
C MET A 161 -1.49 -13.40 -12.17
N GLN A 162 -2.74 -12.99 -11.98
CA GLN A 162 -3.05 -11.64 -11.48
C GLN A 162 -2.37 -11.36 -10.13
N LEU A 163 -2.33 -12.35 -9.23
CA LEU A 163 -1.66 -12.23 -7.94
C LEU A 163 -0.16 -11.95 -8.11
N GLY A 164 0.54 -12.71 -8.96
CA GLY A 164 1.97 -12.51 -9.23
C GLY A 164 2.26 -11.14 -9.87
N CYS A 165 1.43 -10.72 -10.82
CA CYS A 165 1.56 -9.40 -11.43
C CYS A 165 1.36 -8.26 -10.40
N ILE A 166 0.43 -8.42 -9.44
CA ILE A 166 0.23 -7.43 -8.36
C ILE A 166 1.45 -7.37 -7.42
N PHE A 167 2.05 -8.52 -7.06
CA PHE A 167 3.32 -8.54 -6.32
C PHE A 167 4.39 -7.74 -7.05
N MET A 168 4.60 -8.02 -8.33
CA MET A 168 5.61 -7.34 -9.15
C MET A 168 5.36 -5.84 -9.28
N LEU A 169 4.12 -5.41 -9.52
CA LEU A 169 3.78 -3.98 -9.57
C LEU A 169 4.08 -3.27 -8.24
N ILE A 170 3.77 -3.90 -7.11
CA ILE A 170 4.03 -3.32 -5.79
C ILE A 170 5.53 -3.33 -5.47
N ALA A 171 6.26 -4.37 -5.89
CA ALA A 171 7.71 -4.47 -5.70
C ALA A 171 8.48 -3.45 -6.55
N ASP A 172 8.08 -3.23 -7.80
CA ASP A 172 8.73 -2.24 -8.67
C ASP A 172 8.35 -0.80 -8.28
N ASP A 173 7.06 -0.53 -8.05
CA ASP A 173 6.57 0.84 -7.84
C ASP A 173 6.37 1.24 -6.37
N GLY A 174 6.34 0.30 -5.44
CA GLY A 174 6.12 0.61 -4.02
C GLY A 174 4.79 1.32 -3.79
N GLU A 175 3.84 1.18 -4.71
CA GLU A 175 2.52 1.78 -4.61
C GLU A 175 1.66 1.05 -3.57
N ARG A 176 0.56 1.66 -3.11
CA ARG A 176 -0.33 0.95 -2.18
C ARG A 176 -1.15 -0.06 -2.98
N ILE A 177 -1.40 -1.24 -2.43
CA ILE A 177 -2.28 -2.22 -3.07
C ILE A 177 -3.65 -1.65 -3.46
N GLY A 178 -4.20 -0.72 -2.66
CA GLY A 178 -5.47 -0.05 -2.97
C GLY A 178 -5.42 1.01 -4.08
N ALA A 179 -4.23 1.31 -4.63
CA ALA A 179 -4.07 2.08 -5.86
C ALA A 179 -4.12 1.18 -7.11
N ILE A 180 -3.80 -0.11 -6.96
CA ILE A 180 -3.77 -1.10 -8.04
C ILE A 180 -5.09 -1.88 -8.09
N THR A 181 -5.52 -2.37 -6.93
CA THR A 181 -6.75 -3.16 -6.74
C THR A 181 -7.87 -2.30 -6.14
N ARG A 182 -9.08 -2.86 -6.04
CA ARG A 182 -10.18 -2.19 -5.36
C ARG A 182 -9.90 -2.11 -3.86
N SER A 183 -9.66 -0.89 -3.38
CA SER A 183 -9.49 -0.60 -1.95
C SER A 183 -10.75 -0.94 -1.15
N ASP A 184 -10.61 -1.73 -0.09
CA ASP A 184 -11.73 -2.11 0.79
C ASP A 184 -12.33 -0.94 1.57
N SER A 185 -11.52 0.07 1.90
CA SER A 185 -12.01 1.33 2.49
C SER A 185 -12.98 2.10 1.58
N TYR A 186 -12.99 1.80 0.28
CA TYR A 186 -13.85 2.41 -0.73
C TYR A 186 -14.62 1.34 -1.52
N ARG A 187 -15.11 0.33 -0.80
CA ARG A 187 -15.73 -0.87 -1.39
C ARG A 187 -16.88 -0.61 -2.36
N GLU A 188 -17.55 0.53 -2.23
CA GLU A 188 -18.69 0.96 -3.04
C GLU A 188 -18.29 1.41 -4.45
N GLY A 189 -17.06 1.91 -4.66
CA GLY A 189 -16.70 2.58 -5.91
C GLY A 189 -16.17 1.70 -7.04
N ASN A 190 -15.89 0.41 -6.81
CA ASN A 190 -15.21 -0.50 -7.75
C ASN A 190 -13.97 0.10 -8.46
N ILE A 191 -13.31 1.09 -7.85
CA ILE A 191 -12.19 1.82 -8.47
C ILE A 191 -10.90 1.02 -8.29
N ALA A 192 -10.28 0.67 -9.40
CA ALA A 192 -9.00 -0.05 -9.50
C ALA A 192 -8.23 0.42 -10.74
N LEU A 193 -7.03 -0.11 -10.97
CA LEU A 193 -6.27 0.11 -12.19
C LEU A 193 -6.99 -0.54 -13.38
N CYS A 194 -7.20 0.22 -14.46
CA CYS A 194 -7.87 -0.20 -15.67
C CYS A 194 -6.93 -0.16 -16.89
N TYR A 195 -7.35 -0.77 -18.01
CA TYR A 195 -6.57 -0.68 -19.26
C TYR A 195 -6.37 0.76 -19.75
N GLY A 196 -7.34 1.65 -19.51
CA GLY A 196 -7.21 3.07 -19.85
C GLY A 196 -6.18 3.85 -19.02
N ASP A 197 -5.60 3.23 -17.98
CA ASP A 197 -4.49 3.78 -17.21
C ASP A 197 -3.12 3.34 -17.77
N LEU A 198 -3.10 2.52 -18.83
CA LEU A 198 -1.90 1.97 -19.44
C LEU A 198 -1.61 2.66 -20.78
N ASN A 199 -0.35 3.03 -21.01
CA ASN A 199 0.16 3.36 -22.34
C ASN A 199 1.28 2.39 -22.69
N LEU A 200 1.17 1.70 -23.83
CA LEU A 200 2.16 0.73 -24.27
C LEU A 200 2.85 1.25 -25.53
N PHE A 201 4.17 1.13 -25.56
CA PHE A 201 5.00 1.61 -26.65
C PHE A 201 5.96 0.51 -27.10
N LEU A 202 6.07 0.31 -28.41
CA LEU A 202 7.17 -0.41 -29.03
C LEU A 202 8.31 0.59 -29.27
N LEU A 203 9.46 0.32 -28.68
CA LEU A 203 10.65 1.16 -28.78
C LEU A 203 11.45 0.81 -30.05
N PRO A 204 12.21 1.78 -30.58
CA PRO A 204 13.11 1.53 -31.71
C PRO A 204 14.20 0.50 -31.34
N ALA A 205 14.73 -0.17 -32.37
CA ALA A 205 15.89 -1.04 -32.21
C ALA A 205 17.07 -0.26 -31.60
N GLN A 206 17.84 -0.92 -30.74
CA GLN A 206 19.06 -0.34 -30.17
C GLN A 206 20.28 -1.09 -30.69
N GLY A 207 21.11 -0.40 -31.48
CA GLY A 207 22.29 -0.99 -32.11
C GLY A 207 21.94 -2.03 -33.18
N SER A 208 22.68 -3.13 -33.22
CA SER A 208 22.47 -4.23 -34.17
C SER A 208 21.41 -5.26 -33.74
N SER A 209 20.78 -5.06 -32.57
CA SER A 209 19.75 -5.99 -32.07
C SER A 209 18.41 -5.67 -32.71
N SER A 210 17.85 -6.63 -33.44
CA SER A 210 16.49 -6.56 -34.00
C SER A 210 15.41 -6.96 -33.00
N SER A 211 15.77 -7.15 -31.73
CA SER A 211 14.83 -7.59 -30.70
C SER A 211 13.82 -6.49 -30.36
N PRO A 212 12.50 -6.77 -30.41
CA PRO A 212 11.48 -5.81 -30.01
C PRO A 212 11.64 -5.44 -28.54
N ARG A 213 11.49 -4.14 -28.26
CA ARG A 213 11.60 -3.58 -26.91
C ARG A 213 10.32 -2.86 -26.56
N PHE A 214 9.85 -3.02 -25.33
CA PHE A 214 8.60 -2.39 -24.90
C PHE A 214 8.83 -1.44 -23.74
N ARG A 215 8.09 -0.32 -23.76
CA ARG A 215 7.91 0.56 -22.62
C ARG A 215 6.43 0.58 -22.27
N LEU A 216 6.12 0.31 -21.01
CA LEU A 216 4.79 0.43 -20.45
C LEU A 216 4.77 1.65 -19.52
N GLU A 217 3.78 2.51 -19.65
CA GLU A 217 3.50 3.55 -18.67
C GLU A 217 2.20 3.26 -17.97
N ILE A 218 2.21 3.40 -16.64
CA ILE A 218 1.05 3.18 -15.80
C ILE A 218 0.75 4.48 -15.04
N LYS A 219 -0.48 4.96 -15.17
CA LYS A 219 -1.00 6.10 -14.41
C LYS A 219 -1.73 5.62 -13.16
N PHE A 220 -1.13 5.86 -12.00
CA PHE A 220 -1.76 5.61 -10.70
C PHE A 220 -2.56 6.83 -10.24
N ASP A 221 -3.83 6.91 -10.63
CA ASP A 221 -4.76 7.97 -10.21
C ASP A 221 -5.56 7.59 -8.95
N ASN A 222 -5.55 6.31 -8.59
CA ASN A 222 -6.35 5.77 -7.50
C ASN A 222 -5.70 5.85 -6.10
N ARG A 223 -4.82 6.84 -5.89
CA ARG A 223 -3.91 6.88 -4.73
C ARG A 223 -4.56 7.44 -3.46
N LYS A 224 -4.13 6.91 -2.30
CA LYS A 224 -4.60 7.38 -0.99
C LYS A 224 -4.33 8.87 -0.81
N ASN A 225 -5.35 9.63 -0.39
CA ASN A 225 -5.34 11.09 -0.21
C ASN A 225 -5.22 11.94 -1.49
N GLU A 226 -5.10 11.31 -2.66
CA GLU A 226 -4.93 11.96 -3.96
C GLU A 226 -6.07 11.65 -4.93
N ARG A 227 -6.80 10.55 -4.70
CA ARG A 227 -7.98 10.13 -5.47
C ARG A 227 -8.96 11.27 -5.76
N GLY A 228 -9.35 11.40 -7.02
CA GLY A 228 -10.35 12.37 -7.50
C GLY A 228 -9.87 13.81 -7.50
N LYS A 229 -8.59 14.08 -7.18
CA LYS A 229 -8.01 15.42 -7.26
C LYS A 229 -7.34 15.60 -8.61
N LYS A 230 -7.73 16.68 -9.31
CA LYS A 230 -7.13 17.05 -10.60
C LYS A 230 -5.60 17.11 -10.47
N ASN A 231 -4.90 16.49 -11.42
CA ASN A 231 -3.43 16.45 -11.54
C ASN A 231 -2.70 15.88 -10.31
N LYS A 232 -3.35 14.99 -9.53
CA LYS A 232 -2.71 14.27 -8.42
C LYS A 232 -2.64 12.77 -8.70
N TYR A 233 -1.84 12.43 -9.71
CA TYR A 233 -1.48 11.06 -10.06
C TYR A 233 0.06 10.89 -10.05
N ILE A 234 0.51 9.65 -10.18
CA ILE A 234 1.89 9.32 -10.56
C ILE A 234 1.83 8.54 -11.87
N GLU A 235 2.70 8.88 -12.81
CA GLU A 235 3.00 8.06 -13.96
C GLU A 235 4.33 7.34 -13.73
N GLN A 236 4.34 6.04 -13.95
CA GLN A 236 5.53 5.21 -13.83
C GLN A 236 5.77 4.47 -15.14
N SER A 237 6.99 4.57 -15.66
CA SER A 237 7.42 3.84 -16.84
C SER A 237 8.16 2.56 -16.44
N TYR A 238 7.90 1.48 -17.17
CA TYR A 238 8.51 0.16 -17.02
C TYR A 238 9.08 -0.22 -18.38
N LEU A 239 10.29 -0.75 -18.38
CA LEU A 239 10.93 -1.28 -19.58
C LEU A 239 10.82 -2.80 -19.55
N LEU A 240 10.73 -3.40 -20.74
CA LEU A 240 10.91 -4.84 -20.87
C LEU A 240 12.28 -5.24 -20.32
N ARG A 241 12.29 -6.29 -19.48
CA ARG A 241 13.50 -6.85 -18.84
C ARG A 241 13.80 -8.25 -19.34
N ASP A 242 15.04 -8.66 -19.09
CA ASP A 242 15.61 -9.91 -19.58
C ASP A 242 15.10 -11.16 -18.85
N VAL A 243 14.56 -11.00 -17.64
CA VAL A 243 13.99 -12.11 -16.88
C VAL A 243 12.46 -11.95 -16.86
N PRO A 244 11.71 -12.69 -17.70
CA PRO A 244 10.26 -12.51 -17.81
C PRO A 244 9.51 -12.77 -16.49
N GLY A 245 9.97 -13.73 -15.68
CA GLY A 245 9.39 -14.07 -14.39
C GLY A 245 9.33 -12.89 -13.42
N THR A 246 10.31 -12.00 -13.48
CA THR A 246 10.36 -10.79 -12.67
C THR A 246 10.04 -9.53 -13.46
N CYS A 247 9.55 -9.60 -14.71
CA CYS A 247 9.33 -8.44 -15.58
C CYS A 247 7.85 -7.98 -15.60
N VAL A 248 7.51 -6.84 -14.98
CA VAL A 248 6.12 -6.31 -15.00
C VAL A 248 5.55 -6.23 -16.41
N VAL A 249 6.33 -5.79 -17.40
CA VAL A 249 5.88 -5.66 -18.79
C VAL A 249 5.44 -7.01 -19.37
N SER A 250 6.20 -8.09 -19.14
CA SER A 250 5.87 -9.43 -19.62
C SER A 250 4.54 -9.93 -19.03
N TRP A 251 4.33 -9.73 -17.73
CA TRP A 251 3.08 -10.08 -17.07
C TRP A 251 1.91 -9.25 -17.62
N ILE A 252 2.08 -7.94 -17.77
CA ILE A 252 1.03 -7.06 -18.32
C ILE A 252 0.70 -7.44 -19.77
N LEU A 253 1.68 -7.75 -20.61
CA LEU A 253 1.42 -8.18 -21.98
C LEU A 253 0.60 -9.47 -22.02
N ALA A 254 0.92 -10.47 -21.20
CA ALA A 254 0.11 -11.69 -21.11
C ALA A 254 -1.34 -11.39 -20.70
N LEU A 255 -1.53 -10.51 -19.72
CA LEU A 255 -2.83 -9.97 -19.27
C LEU A 255 -3.63 -9.32 -20.43
N VAL A 256 -2.96 -8.45 -21.18
CA VAL A 256 -3.52 -7.70 -22.31
C VAL A 256 -3.99 -8.63 -23.44
N PHE A 257 -3.19 -9.64 -23.78
CA PHE A 257 -3.54 -10.61 -24.83
C PHE A 257 -4.65 -11.57 -24.38
N MET A 258 -4.62 -12.07 -23.13
CA MET A 258 -5.71 -12.89 -22.59
C MET A 258 -7.07 -12.18 -22.62
N ASP A 259 -7.06 -10.85 -22.52
CA ASP A 259 -8.27 -10.04 -22.49
C ASP A 259 -8.63 -9.46 -23.87
N ASP A 260 -7.87 -9.76 -24.93
CA ASP A 260 -8.06 -9.21 -26.29
C ASP A 260 -8.19 -7.68 -26.25
N ALA A 261 -7.22 -7.04 -25.58
CA ALA A 261 -7.31 -5.63 -25.23
C ALA A 261 -6.69 -4.66 -26.26
N LEU A 262 -5.98 -5.15 -27.28
CA LEU A 262 -5.29 -4.33 -28.28
C LEU A 262 -6.11 -4.21 -29.58
N GLU A 263 -6.09 -3.03 -30.21
CA GLU A 263 -6.91 -2.75 -31.42
C GLU A 263 -6.44 -3.54 -32.65
N HIS A 264 -5.12 -3.68 -32.83
CA HIS A 264 -4.52 -4.19 -34.08
C HIS A 264 -3.73 -5.50 -33.91
N TYR A 265 -3.70 -6.05 -32.70
CA TYR A 265 -2.90 -7.23 -32.36
C TYR A 265 -3.75 -8.24 -31.61
N SER A 266 -3.88 -9.43 -32.17
CA SER A 266 -4.63 -10.54 -31.56
C SER A 266 -3.71 -11.57 -30.90
N THR A 267 -2.42 -11.60 -31.25
CA THR A 267 -1.45 -12.55 -30.70
C THR A 267 -0.14 -11.87 -30.31
N PRO A 268 0.60 -12.41 -29.32
CA PRO A 268 1.93 -11.93 -28.98
C PRO A 268 2.90 -11.90 -30.17
N SER A 269 2.92 -12.93 -31.02
CA SER A 269 3.88 -13.02 -32.12
C SER A 269 3.76 -11.84 -33.10
N GLN A 270 2.54 -11.38 -33.40
CA GLN A 270 2.29 -10.23 -34.28
C GLN A 270 2.97 -8.92 -33.83
N ILE A 271 3.14 -8.72 -32.51
CA ILE A 271 3.79 -7.52 -31.98
C ILE A 271 5.30 -7.68 -31.84
N PHE A 272 5.78 -8.91 -31.60
CA PHE A 272 7.21 -9.22 -31.47
C PHE A 272 7.92 -9.40 -32.82
N GLU A 273 7.18 -9.77 -33.87
CA GLU A 273 7.71 -9.91 -35.25
C GLU A 273 7.71 -8.58 -36.02
N ARG A 274 7.15 -7.52 -35.43
CA ARG A 274 7.09 -6.22 -36.08
C ARG A 274 8.50 -5.64 -36.22
N GLU A 275 8.89 -5.35 -37.46
CA GLU A 275 10.16 -4.67 -37.71
C GLU A 275 10.18 -3.29 -37.05
N THR A 276 11.17 -3.08 -36.18
CA THR A 276 11.50 -1.79 -35.59
C THR A 276 12.55 -1.08 -36.46
N SER A 277 12.26 -0.92 -37.76
CA SER A 277 13.11 -0.14 -38.67
C SER A 277 12.99 1.37 -38.45
N ASN A 278 11.96 1.78 -37.70
CA ASN A 278 11.74 3.17 -37.32
C ASN A 278 12.66 3.58 -36.16
N THR A 279 13.18 4.80 -36.24
CA THR A 279 13.97 5.46 -35.18
C THR A 279 13.09 6.02 -34.05
N MET A 280 11.76 5.97 -34.21
CA MET A 280 10.79 6.53 -33.27
C MET A 280 10.04 5.43 -32.51
N GLU A 281 9.62 5.76 -31.30
CA GLU A 281 8.70 4.92 -30.53
C GLU A 281 7.31 4.87 -31.18
N ILE A 282 6.70 3.70 -31.17
CA ILE A 282 5.41 3.44 -31.79
C ILE A 282 4.39 3.15 -30.68
N PRO A 283 3.37 4.00 -30.48
CA PRO A 283 2.31 3.72 -29.52
C PRO A 283 1.47 2.52 -29.99
N ILE A 284 1.11 1.66 -29.03
CA ILE A 284 0.25 0.50 -29.22
C ILE A 284 -1.11 0.82 -28.59
N THR A 285 -2.15 0.84 -29.42
CA THR A 285 -3.48 1.31 -29.03
C THR A 285 -4.32 0.19 -28.39
N PHE A 286 -4.95 0.52 -27.27
CA PHE A 286 -5.95 -0.32 -26.61
C PHE A 286 -7.34 -0.11 -27.21
N LYS A 287 -8.17 -1.16 -27.23
CA LYS A 287 -9.57 -1.07 -27.67
C LYS A 287 -10.35 -0.13 -26.78
N GLN A 288 -11.13 0.76 -27.37
CA GLN A 288 -11.96 1.71 -26.61
C GLN A 288 -12.93 0.98 -25.66
N SER A 289 -13.43 -0.18 -26.08
CA SER A 289 -14.31 -1.04 -25.27
C SER A 289 -13.66 -1.60 -24.01
N LYS A 290 -12.33 -1.57 -23.90
CA LYS A 290 -11.56 -2.15 -22.78
C LYS A 290 -11.07 -1.11 -21.79
N MET A 291 -11.10 0.18 -22.13
CA MET A 291 -10.52 1.27 -21.33
C MET A 291 -11.00 1.28 -19.86
N HIS A 292 -12.28 0.97 -19.61
CA HIS A 292 -12.86 0.93 -18.26
C HIS A 292 -12.86 -0.46 -17.60
N THR A 293 -12.29 -1.46 -18.27
CA THR A 293 -12.19 -2.81 -17.71
C THR A 293 -11.04 -2.83 -16.70
N PRO A 294 -11.28 -3.26 -15.44
CA PRO A 294 -10.21 -3.42 -14.48
C PRO A 294 -9.18 -4.43 -14.98
N LEU A 295 -7.90 -4.12 -14.81
CA LEU A 295 -6.81 -5.01 -15.20
C LEU A 295 -6.81 -6.29 -14.36
N PHE A 296 -7.12 -6.17 -13.06
CA PHE A 296 -7.19 -7.28 -12.11
C PHE A 296 -8.63 -7.50 -11.66
N ARG A 297 -9.23 -8.61 -12.09
CA ARG A 297 -10.66 -8.88 -11.92
C ARG A 297 -10.91 -10.00 -10.93
N ARG A 298 -12.00 -9.88 -10.18
CA ARG A 298 -12.41 -10.93 -9.24
C ARG A 298 -13.02 -12.10 -10.01
N MET A 299 -13.03 -13.26 -9.37
CA MET A 299 -13.81 -14.40 -9.85
C MET A 299 -15.26 -14.30 -9.35
N GLU A 300 -16.21 -14.75 -10.16
CA GLU A 300 -17.66 -14.68 -9.98
C GLU A 300 -18.36 -15.95 -10.45
N GLY A 301 -19.69 -15.97 -10.26
CA GLY A 301 -20.56 -17.07 -10.63
C GLY A 301 -20.51 -18.23 -9.62
N PRO A 302 -21.27 -19.31 -9.89
CA PRO A 302 -21.24 -20.52 -9.07
C PRO A 302 -19.80 -21.00 -8.91
N ASN A 303 -19.40 -21.27 -7.66
CA ASN A 303 -18.06 -21.69 -7.28
C ASN A 303 -16.91 -20.71 -7.58
N ASN A 304 -17.20 -19.43 -7.91
CA ASN A 304 -16.20 -18.41 -8.23
C ASN A 304 -15.21 -18.85 -9.32
N ARG A 305 -15.72 -19.42 -10.42
CA ARG A 305 -14.90 -19.95 -11.53
C ARG A 305 -14.87 -19.06 -12.77
N LYS A 306 -15.77 -18.08 -12.88
CA LYS A 306 -15.81 -17.16 -14.03
C LYS A 306 -15.11 -15.86 -13.70
N LEU A 307 -14.19 -15.40 -14.54
CA LEU A 307 -13.61 -14.07 -14.37
C LEU A 307 -14.68 -13.01 -14.60
N SER A 308 -14.80 -12.03 -13.69
CA SER A 308 -15.73 -10.92 -13.86
C SER A 308 -15.39 -10.13 -15.13
N SER A 309 -16.39 -9.62 -15.84
CA SER A 309 -16.16 -8.68 -16.94
C SER A 309 -15.91 -7.24 -16.46
N THR A 310 -16.37 -6.89 -15.25
CA THR A 310 -16.41 -5.49 -14.79
C THR A 310 -15.92 -5.26 -13.36
N LEU A 311 -15.89 -6.29 -12.52
CA LEU A 311 -15.61 -6.13 -11.09
C LEU A 311 -14.15 -6.44 -10.75
N ALA A 312 -13.52 -5.47 -10.10
CA ALA A 312 -12.12 -5.54 -9.72
C ALA A 312 -11.92 -6.47 -8.52
N ILE A 313 -10.74 -7.08 -8.45
CA ILE A 313 -10.29 -7.84 -7.29
C ILE A 313 -10.12 -6.92 -6.07
N SER A 314 -10.41 -7.42 -4.87
CA SER A 314 -10.30 -6.65 -3.63
C SER A 314 -8.91 -6.73 -3.01
N SER A 315 -8.46 -5.64 -2.39
CA SER A 315 -7.17 -5.63 -1.68
C SER A 315 -7.10 -6.68 -0.57
N ILE A 316 -8.21 -6.94 0.15
CA ILE A 316 -8.25 -7.93 1.24
C ILE A 316 -8.13 -9.36 0.71
N SER A 317 -8.80 -9.70 -0.40
CA SER A 317 -8.68 -11.03 -1.02
C SER A 317 -7.24 -11.27 -1.49
N VAL A 318 -6.66 -10.30 -2.20
CA VAL A 318 -5.28 -10.40 -2.68
C VAL A 318 -4.30 -10.52 -1.51
N THR A 319 -4.50 -9.76 -0.43
CA THR A 319 -3.63 -9.83 0.75
C THR A 319 -3.73 -11.19 1.45
N ALA A 320 -4.92 -11.77 1.57
CA ALA A 320 -5.10 -13.08 2.18
C ALA A 320 -4.40 -14.19 1.37
N ASP A 321 -4.55 -14.19 0.03
CA ASP A 321 -3.88 -15.18 -0.81
C ASP A 321 -2.37 -14.97 -0.86
N ALA A 322 -1.91 -13.72 -0.84
CA ALA A 322 -0.50 -13.38 -0.73
C ALA A 322 0.10 -13.90 0.58
N GLN A 323 -0.59 -13.76 1.72
CA GLN A 323 -0.14 -14.31 3.00
C GLN A 323 0.06 -15.83 2.94
N ARG A 324 -0.86 -16.55 2.29
CA ARG A 324 -0.73 -18.00 2.08
C ARG A 324 0.51 -18.33 1.25
N VAL A 325 0.71 -17.64 0.12
CA VAL A 325 1.88 -17.83 -0.76
C VAL A 325 3.17 -17.62 0.02
N VAL A 326 3.26 -16.52 0.76
CA VAL A 326 4.47 -16.13 1.50
C VAL A 326 4.78 -17.11 2.62
N ALA A 327 3.77 -17.56 3.36
CA ALA A 327 3.94 -18.59 4.38
C ALA A 327 4.40 -19.92 3.77
N ALA A 328 3.81 -20.32 2.63
CA ALA A 328 4.16 -21.57 1.96
C ALA A 328 5.55 -21.52 1.29
N ALA A 329 6.02 -20.33 0.89
CA ALA A 329 7.39 -20.09 0.45
C ALA A 329 8.42 -20.13 1.60
N GLY A 330 7.99 -20.39 2.84
CA GLY A 330 8.87 -20.56 4.01
C GLY A 330 9.04 -19.32 4.88
N SER A 331 8.36 -18.21 4.57
CA SER A 331 8.43 -17.02 5.43
C SER A 331 7.65 -17.24 6.72
N ARG A 332 8.33 -17.01 7.86
CA ARG A 332 7.74 -17.12 9.20
C ARG A 332 7.00 -15.86 9.65
N GLN A 333 7.13 -14.79 8.87
CA GLN A 333 6.68 -13.45 9.20
C GLN A 333 5.24 -13.18 8.71
N HIS A 334 4.51 -12.32 9.41
CA HIS A 334 3.15 -11.96 9.02
C HIS A 334 3.15 -11.00 7.83
N PHE A 335 3.08 -11.57 6.64
CA PHE A 335 3.12 -10.77 5.42
C PHE A 335 1.92 -9.81 5.27
N THR A 336 2.24 -8.62 4.80
CA THR A 336 1.29 -7.73 4.11
C THR A 336 2.05 -7.03 2.98
N PHE A 337 1.34 -6.54 1.96
CA PHE A 337 1.96 -5.71 0.92
C PHE A 337 2.59 -4.41 1.45
N TYR A 338 2.37 -4.05 2.72
CA TYR A 338 3.10 -2.97 3.36
C TYR A 338 4.56 -3.34 3.67
N CYS A 339 4.89 -4.63 3.84
CA CYS A 339 6.25 -5.11 4.11
C CYS A 339 7.17 -4.83 2.92
N ILE A 340 6.71 -5.10 1.70
CA ILE A 340 7.39 -4.74 0.44
C ILE A 340 7.69 -3.24 0.40
N ARG A 341 6.68 -2.41 0.70
CA ARG A 341 6.86 -0.95 0.72
C ARG A 341 7.84 -0.49 1.79
N CYS A 342 7.92 -1.19 2.92
CA CYS A 342 8.89 -0.89 3.97
C CYS A 342 10.31 -1.22 3.51
N GLY A 343 10.53 -2.41 2.93
CA GLY A 343 11.82 -2.81 2.35
C GLY A 343 12.30 -1.82 1.30
N MET A 344 11.43 -1.44 0.35
CA MET A 344 11.74 -0.38 -0.62
C MET A 344 12.08 0.94 0.07
N SER A 345 11.29 1.39 1.05
CA SER A 345 11.56 2.65 1.75
C SER A 345 12.89 2.64 2.51
N ASN A 346 13.33 1.48 3.02
CA ASN A 346 14.61 1.34 3.69
C ASN A 346 15.76 1.39 2.67
N ALA A 347 15.64 0.68 1.54
CA ALA A 347 16.62 0.77 0.45
C ALA A 347 16.81 2.20 -0.07
N LEU A 348 15.75 3.01 -0.09
CA LEU A 348 15.85 4.46 -0.38
C LEU A 348 16.54 5.24 0.73
N HIS A 349 16.23 4.91 1.99
CA HIS A 349 16.78 5.58 3.16
C HIS A 349 18.30 5.45 3.14
N ASP A 350 18.79 4.21 3.05
CA ASP A 350 20.21 3.86 3.13
C ASP A 350 21.00 4.46 1.96
N LYS A 351 20.39 4.58 0.78
CA LYS A 351 21.08 5.05 -0.42
C LYS A 351 20.97 6.55 -0.66
N TYR A 352 19.89 7.22 -0.25
CA TYR A 352 19.63 8.62 -0.63
C TYR A 352 19.46 9.59 0.53
N TYR A 353 19.04 9.15 1.71
CA TYR A 353 18.83 10.10 2.81
C TYR A 353 20.14 10.52 3.46
N ASP A 354 21.08 9.58 3.55
CA ASP A 354 22.41 9.84 4.10
C ASP A 354 23.25 10.74 3.17
N GLN A 355 22.89 10.78 1.88
CA GLN A 355 23.55 11.58 0.86
C GLN A 355 22.83 12.92 0.56
N ASP A 356 21.61 13.15 1.06
CA ASP A 356 20.84 14.38 0.77
C ASP A 356 21.25 15.53 1.70
N LYS A 357 21.94 16.52 1.12
CA LYS A 357 22.48 17.68 1.85
C LYS A 357 21.41 18.44 2.65
N ASP A 358 20.23 18.66 2.08
CA ASP A 358 19.13 19.37 2.76
C ASP A 358 18.68 18.62 4.03
N ILE A 359 18.55 17.29 3.96
CA ILE A 359 18.24 16.46 5.13
C ILE A 359 19.35 16.57 6.18
N GLN A 360 20.62 16.48 5.78
CA GLN A 360 21.74 16.57 6.70
C GLN A 360 21.81 17.94 7.40
N ASP A 361 21.58 19.03 6.65
CA ASP A 361 21.55 20.39 7.19
C ASP A 361 20.39 20.59 8.18
N LEU A 362 19.21 20.04 7.86
CA LEU A 362 18.06 20.06 8.77
C LEU A 362 18.27 19.20 10.03
N LEU A 363 18.94 18.05 9.91
CA LEU A 363 19.30 17.19 11.05
C LEU A 363 20.33 17.87 11.95
N ALA A 364 21.34 18.52 11.37
CA ALA A 364 22.33 19.32 12.09
C ALA A 364 21.65 20.47 12.85
N SER A 365 20.74 21.19 12.17
CA SER A 365 19.95 22.28 12.76
C SER A 365 19.06 21.78 13.91
N ARG A 366 18.41 20.61 13.75
CA ARG A 366 17.65 19.95 14.82
C ARG A 366 18.53 19.59 16.02
N LYS A 367 19.73 19.07 15.78
CA LYS A 367 20.70 18.71 16.84
C LYS A 367 21.19 19.95 17.59
N ARG A 368 21.36 21.09 16.91
CA ARG A 368 21.71 22.38 17.53
C ARG A 368 20.58 22.90 18.42
N LEU A 369 19.35 23.00 17.90
CA LEU A 369 18.20 23.46 18.68
C LEU A 369 17.88 22.56 19.89
N LYS A 370 18.12 21.23 19.78
CA LYS A 370 18.00 20.31 20.92
C LYS A 370 19.04 20.58 22.02
N ARG A 371 20.24 21.05 21.66
CA ARG A 371 21.26 21.49 22.64
C ARG A 371 20.84 22.80 23.29
N GLU A 372 20.50 23.80 22.47
CA GLU A 372 19.99 25.10 22.96
C GLU A 372 18.80 24.95 23.92
N LEU A 373 17.86 24.02 23.65
CA LEU A 373 16.73 23.75 24.53
C LEU A 373 17.12 23.14 25.88
N ARG A 374 18.23 22.38 25.94
CA ARG A 374 18.77 21.84 27.19
C ARG A 374 19.49 22.90 27.99
N ASP A 375 20.24 23.76 27.30
CA ASP A 375 21.14 24.73 27.94
C ASP A 375 20.40 26.01 28.38
N LEU A 376 19.33 26.40 27.67
CA LEU A 376 18.58 27.65 27.90
C LEU A 376 17.06 27.37 28.00
N PRO A 377 16.59 26.82 29.14
CA PRO A 377 15.19 26.46 29.34
C PRO A 377 14.21 27.67 29.32
N SER A 378 14.71 28.90 29.48
CA SER A 378 13.92 30.14 29.46
C SER A 378 13.36 30.50 28.07
N GLN A 379 13.90 29.96 26.97
CA GLN A 379 13.40 30.18 25.60
C GLN A 379 12.59 28.99 25.04
N LYS A 380 12.01 28.19 25.93
CA LYS A 380 11.40 26.88 25.63
C LYS A 380 10.39 26.91 24.48
N GLU A 381 9.47 27.88 24.45
CA GLU A 381 8.39 27.91 23.45
C GLU A 381 8.88 28.25 22.05
N SER A 382 9.71 29.27 21.90
CA SER A 382 10.29 29.67 20.60
C SER A 382 11.14 28.55 19.99
N THR A 383 11.99 27.91 20.81
CA THR A 383 12.85 26.80 20.38
C THR A 383 12.03 25.55 20.04
N ARG A 384 10.95 25.27 20.78
CA ARG A 384 10.01 24.17 20.47
C ARG A 384 9.25 24.40 19.16
N ALA A 385 8.80 25.63 18.89
CA ALA A 385 8.16 25.99 17.64
C ALA A 385 9.11 25.79 16.44
N LYS A 386 10.37 26.24 16.56
CA LYS A 386 11.42 26.01 15.56
C LYS A 386 11.70 24.52 15.33
N LEU A 387 11.79 23.72 16.39
CA LEU A 387 11.93 22.25 16.29
C LEU A 387 10.75 21.59 15.56
N ALA A 388 9.52 22.06 15.81
CA ALA A 388 8.34 21.54 15.12
C ALA A 388 8.32 21.90 13.62
N ILE A 389 8.84 23.08 13.25
CA ILE A 389 9.01 23.49 11.85
C ILE A 389 10.08 22.62 11.17
N ILE A 390 11.26 22.47 11.78
CA ILE A 390 12.34 21.63 11.23
C ILE A 390 11.87 20.19 11.05
N ARG A 391 11.16 19.62 12.05
CA ARG A 391 10.58 18.28 11.92
C ARG A 391 9.65 18.19 10.71
N ARG A 392 8.76 19.18 10.51
CA ARG A 392 7.88 19.24 9.34
C ARG A 392 8.66 19.35 8.03
N SER A 393 9.73 20.14 7.99
CA SER A 393 10.59 20.31 6.81
C SER A 393 11.36 19.03 6.47
N ILE A 394 11.91 18.32 7.45
CA ILE A 394 12.55 17.01 7.27
C ILE A 394 11.53 16.02 6.69
N GLU A 395 10.33 15.93 7.27
CA GLU A 395 9.30 15.01 6.77
C GLU A 395 8.84 15.36 5.36
N ARG A 396 8.73 16.65 5.02
CA ARG A 396 8.44 17.10 3.65
C ARG A 396 9.55 16.70 2.68
N ARG A 397 10.83 16.93 3.03
CA ARG A 397 11.98 16.55 2.19
C ARG A 397 12.09 15.04 2.04
N LYS A 398 11.96 14.27 3.12
CA LYS A 398 11.88 12.79 3.07
C LYS A 398 10.72 12.30 2.20
N THR A 399 9.57 12.98 2.23
CA THR A 399 8.42 12.65 1.37
C THR A 399 8.74 12.96 -0.09
N TYR A 400 9.39 14.09 -0.36
CA TYR A 400 9.86 14.45 -1.69
C TYR A 400 10.87 13.43 -2.23
N ILE A 401 11.90 13.06 -1.47
CA ILE A 401 12.87 12.03 -1.87
C ILE A 401 12.21 10.67 -1.99
N ARG A 402 11.24 10.31 -1.14
CA ARG A 402 10.45 9.08 -1.39
C ARG A 402 9.77 9.14 -2.74
N LYS A 403 9.08 10.23 -3.05
CA LYS A 403 8.31 10.37 -4.28
C LYS A 403 9.17 10.47 -5.55
N HIS A 404 10.31 11.15 -5.48
CA HIS A 404 11.15 11.48 -6.64
C HIS A 404 12.50 10.75 -6.64
N GLY A 405 13.04 10.44 -5.47
CA GLY A 405 14.21 9.59 -5.30
C GLY A 405 13.94 8.15 -5.72
N LEU A 406 12.74 7.59 -5.46
CA LEU A 406 12.34 6.27 -6.01
C LEU A 406 12.57 6.21 -7.52
N ARG A 407 12.14 7.24 -8.25
CA ARG A 407 12.33 7.35 -9.69
C ARG A 407 13.83 7.31 -10.07
N LYS A 408 14.70 8.00 -9.32
CA LYS A 408 16.16 8.02 -9.57
C LYS A 408 16.90 6.75 -9.13
N VAL A 409 16.45 6.10 -8.06
CA VAL A 409 16.96 4.77 -7.63
C VAL A 409 16.63 3.74 -8.68
N ARG A 410 15.40 3.82 -9.21
CA ARG A 410 14.91 2.99 -10.29
C ARG A 410 15.71 3.24 -11.55
N GLU A 411 15.84 4.48 -12.02
CA GLU A 411 16.69 4.82 -13.17
C GLU A 411 18.10 4.23 -13.00
N ASN A 412 18.76 4.43 -11.85
CA ASN A 412 20.09 3.86 -11.60
C ASN A 412 20.11 2.33 -11.45
N HIS A 413 19.13 1.71 -10.80
CA HIS A 413 19.05 0.26 -10.64
C HIS A 413 18.80 -0.41 -12.00
N PHE A 414 17.89 0.15 -12.79
CA PHE A 414 17.51 -0.35 -14.10
C PHE A 414 18.57 -0.05 -15.18
N GLU A 415 19.28 1.08 -15.12
CA GLU A 415 20.45 1.35 -15.97
C GLU A 415 21.62 0.41 -15.65
N ASN A 416 21.77 -0.01 -14.38
CA ASN A 416 22.80 -0.97 -14.01
C ASN A 416 22.41 -2.42 -14.37
N LEU A 417 21.12 -2.75 -14.47
CA LEU A 417 20.64 -4.05 -14.99
C LEU A 417 20.81 -4.20 -16.51
N LEU A 418 20.94 -3.09 -17.25
CA LEU A 418 21.27 -3.08 -18.68
C LEU A 418 22.77 -3.27 -18.95
N LYS A 419 23.60 -3.28 -17.89
CA LYS A 419 25.02 -3.64 -18.01
C LYS A 419 25.12 -5.15 -17.86
N PRO A 420 25.86 -5.85 -18.75
CA PRO A 420 26.09 -7.29 -18.61
C PRO A 420 26.62 -7.59 -17.22
N SER A 421 25.89 -8.38 -16.45
CA SER A 421 26.30 -8.80 -15.11
C SER A 421 27.55 -9.67 -15.25
N GLN A 422 28.65 -9.24 -14.62
CA GLN A 422 29.74 -10.17 -14.29
C GLN A 422 29.20 -11.12 -13.22
N SER A 423 29.16 -12.41 -13.55
CA SER A 423 28.74 -13.48 -12.67
C SER A 423 29.56 -13.50 -11.39
N SER A 424 28.95 -13.19 -10.24
CA SER A 424 29.51 -13.55 -8.94
C SER A 424 28.98 -14.91 -8.54
N GLU A 425 29.83 -15.92 -8.69
CA GLU A 425 29.67 -17.21 -8.02
C GLU A 425 29.83 -17.03 -6.50
N ASN A 426 29.19 -17.93 -5.76
CA ASN A 426 29.24 -18.15 -4.30
C ASN A 426 28.09 -17.57 -3.46
N SER A 427 27.13 -18.43 -3.14
CA SER A 427 26.98 -18.95 -1.77
C SER A 427 25.96 -20.09 -1.77
N GLU A 428 26.44 -21.33 -1.61
CA GLU A 428 25.59 -22.49 -1.37
C GLU A 428 25.14 -22.49 0.10
N SER A 429 23.87 -22.20 0.30
CA SER A 429 23.13 -22.50 1.52
C SER A 429 22.13 -23.59 1.14
N GLU A 430 22.37 -24.82 1.59
CA GLU A 430 21.48 -25.98 1.40
C GLU A 430 20.16 -25.81 2.18
N VAL A 431 19.29 -24.94 1.68
CA VAL A 431 17.86 -25.02 1.97
C VAL A 431 17.30 -26.04 0.97
N PRO A 432 16.56 -27.08 1.41
CA PRO A 432 15.92 -28.02 0.49
C PRO A 432 15.05 -27.23 -0.49
N ILE A 433 15.47 -27.16 -1.75
CA ILE A 433 14.72 -26.46 -2.79
C ILE A 433 13.45 -27.29 -3.00
N PRO A 434 12.25 -26.72 -2.80
CA PRO A 434 11.01 -27.43 -3.06
C PRO A 434 10.99 -27.96 -4.51
N PRO A 435 10.45 -29.15 -4.76
CA PRO A 435 10.40 -29.72 -6.10
C PRO A 435 9.70 -28.76 -7.07
N VAL A 436 10.27 -28.61 -8.27
CA VAL A 436 9.67 -27.77 -9.32
C VAL A 436 8.44 -28.48 -9.87
N VAL A 437 7.26 -28.00 -9.52
CA VAL A 437 5.97 -28.57 -9.93
C VAL A 437 5.65 -28.22 -11.40
N ARG A 438 6.15 -27.08 -11.90
CA ARG A 438 5.90 -26.59 -13.27
C ARG A 438 7.20 -26.27 -14.00
N PRO A 439 7.95 -27.30 -14.44
CA PRO A 439 9.25 -27.10 -15.09
C PRO A 439 9.14 -26.30 -16.40
N GLU A 440 8.03 -26.45 -17.13
CA GLU A 440 7.76 -25.68 -18.35
C GLU A 440 7.72 -24.17 -18.09
N LEU A 441 6.98 -23.74 -17.05
CA LEU A 441 6.93 -22.33 -16.65
C LEU A 441 8.28 -21.84 -16.13
N SER A 442 9.03 -22.69 -15.41
CA SER A 442 10.36 -22.33 -14.91
C SER A 442 11.30 -21.98 -16.05
N ASN A 443 11.35 -22.79 -17.09
CA ASN A 443 12.27 -22.60 -18.21
C ASN A 443 11.97 -21.34 -19.03
N ILE A 444 10.69 -20.98 -19.18
CA ILE A 444 10.30 -19.80 -19.96
C ILE A 444 10.37 -18.50 -19.13
N LEU A 445 10.08 -18.55 -17.83
CA LEU A 445 10.10 -17.37 -16.96
C LEU A 445 11.49 -17.03 -16.44
N TYR A 446 12.35 -18.04 -16.29
CA TYR A 446 13.71 -17.93 -15.77
C TYR A 446 14.71 -18.62 -16.72
N PRO A 447 14.83 -18.11 -17.95
CA PRO A 447 15.70 -18.70 -18.96
C PRO A 447 17.18 -18.56 -18.58
N LYS A 448 18.00 -19.54 -18.97
CA LYS A 448 19.47 -19.47 -18.79
C LYS A 448 20.15 -18.53 -19.80
N VAL A 449 19.55 -18.37 -20.99
CA VAL A 449 20.06 -17.51 -22.07
C VAL A 449 18.92 -16.60 -22.49
N PHE A 450 19.19 -15.30 -22.60
CA PHE A 450 18.16 -14.32 -22.92
C PHE A 450 18.21 -13.90 -24.39
N ASP A 451 17.06 -13.94 -25.06
CA ASP A 451 16.79 -13.25 -26.31
C ASP A 451 15.32 -12.79 -26.38
N SER A 452 14.96 -12.03 -27.42
CA SER A 452 13.56 -11.59 -27.60
C SER A 452 12.57 -12.73 -27.80
N LYS A 453 13.00 -13.86 -28.38
CA LYS A 453 12.15 -15.05 -28.53
C LYS A 453 11.78 -15.60 -27.15
N THR A 454 12.68 -15.49 -26.19
CA THR A 454 12.45 -15.94 -24.82
C THR A 454 11.32 -15.17 -24.14
N THR A 455 11.25 -13.85 -24.32
CA THR A 455 10.13 -13.05 -23.80
C THR A 455 8.81 -13.42 -24.47
N LEU A 456 8.81 -13.58 -25.79
CA LEU A 456 7.64 -14.01 -26.55
C LEU A 456 7.11 -15.36 -26.02
N LEU A 457 8.00 -16.35 -25.91
CA LEU A 457 7.68 -17.68 -25.38
C LEU A 457 7.18 -17.62 -23.93
N ALA A 458 7.73 -16.73 -23.10
CA ALA A 458 7.25 -16.53 -21.74
C ALA A 458 5.81 -15.99 -21.71
N ILE A 459 5.50 -15.00 -22.55
CA ILE A 459 4.15 -14.44 -22.66
C ILE A 459 3.17 -15.50 -23.17
N GLU A 460 3.53 -16.22 -24.22
CA GLU A 460 2.71 -17.30 -24.80
C GLU A 460 2.48 -18.44 -23.81
N GLY A 461 3.52 -18.86 -23.08
CA GLY A 461 3.40 -19.90 -22.06
C GLY A 461 2.59 -19.46 -20.84
N LEU A 462 2.68 -18.19 -20.43
CA LEU A 462 1.79 -17.62 -19.39
C LEU A 462 0.32 -17.64 -19.86
N ILE A 463 0.05 -17.28 -21.12
CA ILE A 463 -1.30 -17.33 -21.70
C ILE A 463 -1.79 -18.78 -21.71
N ALA A 464 -1.00 -19.72 -22.23
CA ALA A 464 -1.34 -21.14 -22.30
C ALA A 464 -1.62 -21.72 -20.90
N TYR A 465 -0.79 -21.41 -19.92
CA TYR A 465 -1.01 -21.83 -18.53
C TYR A 465 -2.33 -21.32 -17.95
N CYS A 466 -2.73 -20.10 -18.30
CA CYS A 466 -3.97 -19.51 -17.82
C CYS A 466 -5.23 -20.04 -18.53
N THR A 467 -5.10 -20.46 -19.80
CA THR A 467 -6.22 -20.96 -20.62
C THR A 467 -6.41 -22.46 -20.51
N THR A 468 -5.38 -23.21 -20.11
CA THR A 468 -5.49 -24.66 -19.86
C THR A 468 -6.49 -24.89 -18.74
N THR A 469 -7.60 -25.54 -19.04
CA THR A 469 -8.58 -25.96 -18.04
C THR A 469 -7.90 -26.99 -17.15
N SER A 470 -7.86 -26.77 -15.82
CA SER A 470 -7.37 -27.80 -14.88
C SER A 470 -8.24 -29.05 -15.04
N THR A 471 -7.80 -30.01 -15.85
CA THR A 471 -8.41 -31.32 -16.05
C THR A 471 -7.77 -32.40 -15.19
N LEU A 472 -7.15 -32.04 -14.06
CA LEU A 472 -6.44 -32.97 -13.18
C LEU A 472 -7.26 -33.34 -11.94
N HIS A 473 -7.66 -34.61 -11.94
CA HIS A 473 -8.09 -35.53 -10.88
C HIS A 473 -8.95 -35.02 -9.70
N HIS A 474 -10.26 -35.25 -9.84
CA HIS A 474 -11.12 -35.67 -8.74
C HIS A 474 -10.60 -36.97 -8.11
N ASN A 475 -9.66 -36.88 -7.17
CA ASN A 475 -9.55 -37.86 -6.10
C ASN A 475 -10.05 -37.20 -4.82
N SER A 476 -11.31 -37.50 -4.51
CA SER A 476 -12.00 -37.12 -3.29
C SER A 476 -11.30 -37.72 -2.07
N GLN A 477 -10.50 -36.93 -1.36
CA GLN A 477 -10.37 -37.10 0.08
C GLN A 477 -11.23 -36.04 0.77
N LYS A 478 -12.31 -36.50 1.38
CA LYS A 478 -13.10 -35.74 2.36
C LYS A 478 -12.16 -35.26 3.46
N MET A 479 -11.86 -33.97 3.51
CA MET A 479 -11.45 -33.33 4.76
C MET A 479 -12.71 -32.95 5.54
N GLU A 480 -12.94 -33.66 6.64
CA GLU A 480 -13.90 -33.25 7.67
C GLU A 480 -13.45 -31.93 8.28
N TRP A 481 -14.33 -30.93 8.22
CA TRP A 481 -14.15 -29.68 8.92
C TRP A 481 -14.33 -29.94 10.42
N ILE A 482 -13.24 -29.93 11.18
CA ILE A 482 -13.29 -29.82 12.64
C ILE A 482 -13.83 -28.42 12.95
N THR A 483 -15.09 -28.36 13.34
CA THR A 483 -15.71 -27.19 13.96
C THR A 483 -15.07 -26.97 15.33
N CYS A 484 -14.28 -25.90 15.46
CA CYS A 484 -13.87 -25.42 16.78
C CYS A 484 -15.11 -24.87 17.49
N GLY A 485 -15.54 -25.60 18.52
CA GLY A 485 -16.68 -25.29 19.36
C GLY A 485 -16.52 -23.98 20.12
N LYS A 486 -17.66 -23.29 20.26
CA LYS A 486 -17.88 -22.30 21.31
C LYS A 486 -17.86 -23.01 22.66
N GLY A 487 -17.13 -22.47 23.63
CA GLY A 487 -17.18 -22.89 25.03
C GLY A 487 -17.14 -21.66 25.94
N ALA A 488 -18.27 -21.46 26.63
CA ALA A 488 -18.57 -20.71 27.86
C ALA A 488 -17.84 -19.38 28.12
#